data_AF-A0A941E750-F1
#
_entry.id   AF-A0A941E750-F1
#
_cell.length_a   1.000
_cell.length_b   1.000
_cell.length_c   1.000
_cell.angle_alpha   90.00
_cell.angle_beta   90.00
_cell.angle_gamma   90.00
#
_symmetry.space_group_name_H-M   'P 1'
#
loop_
_entity.id
_entity.type
_entity.pdbx_description
1 polymer ?
#
loop_
_entity_poly.entity_id
_entity_poly.type
_entity_poly.pdbx_seq_one_letter_code
_entity_poly.pdbx_strand_id
1 'polypeptide(L)'
;GTGDGNGDGIQDIEQDAVSSLIWSQQDDIDPTYLTVWNDQNLKQTQVATSQDNLPSRDDISFPFGSLALNFEGINVGASTQVSVLIHGTEPINGYWKKDVNGNLVNIAETITTSDHNTLITFTLTDGGRFDADGLANGRIVDPGAPGLITLNQLQLSQAQLAQVSPRNADT
;
A
#
# COMPACT_ATOMS: atom_id res chain seq x y z
N GLY A 1 13.56 6.91 -18.67
CA GLY A 1 14.36 5.97 -17.85
C GLY A 1 14.78 4.79 -18.69
N THR A 2 15.57 3.88 -18.13
CA THR A 2 15.96 2.59 -18.73
C THR A 2 14.82 1.58 -18.79
N GLY A 3 13.69 1.86 -18.12
CA GLY A 3 12.56 0.94 -18.03
C GLY A 3 12.77 -0.20 -17.04
N ASP A 4 13.73 -0.05 -16.13
CA ASP A 4 14.05 -0.95 -15.02
C ASP A 4 13.76 -0.18 -13.73
N GLY A 5 12.52 -0.27 -13.27
CA GLY A 5 12.01 0.53 -12.16
C GLY A 5 12.41 -0.04 -10.80
N ASN A 6 12.52 -1.36 -10.70
CA ASN A 6 12.93 -2.06 -9.48
C ASN A 6 14.46 -2.14 -9.32
N GLY A 7 15.23 -1.82 -10.36
CA GLY A 7 16.68 -1.63 -10.32
C GLY A 7 17.49 -2.93 -10.29
N ASP A 8 16.96 -4.01 -10.84
CA ASP A 8 17.61 -5.34 -10.85
C ASP A 8 18.47 -5.59 -12.10
N GLY A 9 18.48 -4.64 -13.04
CA GLY A 9 19.25 -4.70 -14.28
C GLY A 9 18.50 -5.37 -15.44
N ILE A 10 17.25 -5.81 -15.25
CA ILE A 10 16.37 -6.34 -16.28
C ILE A 10 15.25 -5.32 -16.52
N GLN A 11 14.88 -5.06 -17.78
CA GLN A 11 13.79 -4.12 -18.04
C GLN A 11 12.46 -4.70 -17.55
N ASP A 12 11.63 -3.89 -16.91
CA ASP A 12 10.33 -4.30 -16.35
C ASP A 12 9.44 -4.97 -17.41
N ILE A 13 9.52 -4.52 -18.68
CA ILE A 13 8.76 -5.11 -19.79
C ILE A 13 9.15 -6.56 -20.12
N GLU A 14 10.33 -7.00 -19.67
CA GLU A 14 10.83 -8.36 -19.83
C GLU A 14 10.50 -9.25 -18.62
N GLN A 15 9.82 -8.70 -17.60
CA GLN A 15 9.54 -9.37 -16.34
C GLN A 15 8.03 -9.48 -16.08
N ASP A 16 7.47 -10.69 -16.11
CA ASP A 16 6.04 -10.92 -15.83
C ASP A 16 5.61 -10.46 -14.43
N ALA A 17 6.56 -10.36 -13.51
CA ALA A 17 6.36 -10.06 -12.10
C ALA A 17 6.61 -8.59 -11.74
N VAL A 18 6.93 -7.73 -12.71
CA VAL A 18 7.26 -6.31 -12.51
C VAL A 18 6.43 -5.45 -13.46
N SER A 19 5.81 -4.40 -12.93
CA SER A 19 5.12 -3.39 -13.74
C SER A 19 5.47 -2.00 -13.25
N SER A 20 5.82 -1.13 -14.21
CA SER A 20 5.96 0.31 -13.97
C SER A 20 4.87 1.08 -14.70
N LEU A 21 4.31 2.08 -14.03
CA LEU A 21 3.21 2.88 -14.58
C LEU A 21 3.26 4.33 -14.09
N ILE A 22 2.59 5.20 -14.83
CA ILE A 22 2.39 6.59 -14.43
C ILE A 22 1.20 6.62 -13.49
N TRP A 23 1.32 7.47 -12.48
CA TRP A 23 0.24 7.79 -11.60
C TRP A 23 -0.76 8.74 -12.26
N SER A 24 -1.85 8.17 -12.79
CA SER A 24 -2.78 8.90 -13.68
C SER A 24 -3.57 10.04 -13.02
N GLN A 25 -3.43 10.19 -11.70
CA GLN A 25 -4.20 11.14 -10.89
C GLN A 25 -3.45 12.43 -10.56
N GLN A 26 -2.29 12.64 -11.17
CA GLN A 26 -1.50 13.87 -11.05
C GLN A 26 -1.52 14.68 -12.36
N ASP A 27 -1.11 15.95 -12.26
CA ASP A 27 -0.99 16.84 -13.41
C ASP A 27 0.01 16.27 -14.44
N ASP A 28 -0.38 16.29 -15.72
CA ASP A 28 0.41 15.76 -16.86
C ASP A 28 1.81 16.39 -17.03
N ILE A 29 2.12 17.44 -16.28
CA ILE A 29 3.37 18.22 -16.39
C ILE A 29 4.51 17.57 -15.61
N ASP A 30 4.22 16.90 -14.49
CA ASP A 30 5.22 16.23 -13.64
C ASP A 30 4.66 14.92 -13.07
N PRO A 31 4.59 13.86 -13.89
CA PRO A 31 3.99 12.60 -13.46
C PRO A 31 4.87 11.89 -12.43
N THR A 32 4.29 11.51 -11.29
CA THR A 32 4.89 10.50 -10.41
C THR A 32 4.81 9.13 -11.09
N TYR A 33 5.89 8.37 -10.98
CA TYR A 33 5.94 6.99 -11.42
C TYR A 33 5.90 6.06 -10.21
N LEU A 34 5.45 4.83 -10.43
CA LEU A 34 5.72 3.75 -9.50
C LEU A 34 6.11 2.48 -10.23
N THR A 35 6.72 1.58 -9.46
CA THR A 35 7.01 0.21 -9.85
C THR A 35 6.44 -0.73 -8.81
N VAL A 36 5.79 -1.80 -9.26
CA VAL A 36 5.22 -2.86 -8.42
C VAL A 36 5.82 -4.18 -8.82
N TRP A 37 6.33 -4.94 -7.84
CA TRP A 37 6.79 -6.31 -8.07
C TRP A 37 6.40 -7.25 -6.94
N ASN A 38 6.53 -8.55 -7.21
CA ASN A 38 6.26 -9.61 -6.24
C ASN A 38 7.41 -10.62 -6.17
N ASP A 39 7.62 -11.23 -5.00
CA ASP A 39 8.80 -12.08 -4.73
C ASP A 39 8.65 -13.54 -5.19
N GLN A 40 7.46 -13.94 -5.63
CA GLN A 40 7.17 -15.30 -6.12
C GLN A 40 7.18 -15.40 -7.66
N ASN A 41 7.62 -14.35 -8.37
CA ASN A 41 7.59 -14.28 -9.83
C ASN A 41 6.19 -14.58 -10.43
N LEU A 42 5.14 -14.12 -9.75
CA LEU A 42 3.76 -14.26 -10.20
C LEU A 42 3.49 -13.34 -11.36
N LYS A 43 2.67 -13.81 -12.30
CA LYS A 43 2.26 -13.00 -13.44
C LYS A 43 1.33 -11.89 -12.99
N GLN A 44 1.66 -10.65 -13.36
CA GLN A 44 0.80 -9.50 -13.14
C GLN A 44 -0.18 -9.35 -14.31
N THR A 45 -1.46 -9.72 -14.10
CA THR A 45 -2.48 -9.64 -15.17
C THR A 45 -3.26 -8.32 -15.16
N GLN A 46 -3.13 -7.55 -14.09
CA GLN A 46 -3.62 -6.18 -13.98
C GLN A 46 -2.76 -5.40 -13.00
N VAL A 47 -2.25 -4.26 -13.45
CA VAL A 47 -1.65 -3.23 -12.59
C VAL A 47 -2.18 -1.90 -13.08
N ALA A 48 -3.04 -1.27 -12.29
CA ALA A 48 -3.74 -0.06 -12.71
C ALA A 48 -3.85 0.94 -11.56
N THR A 49 -3.91 2.22 -11.92
CA THR A 49 -4.06 3.35 -11.01
C THR A 49 -5.49 3.88 -11.16
N SER A 50 -6.11 4.32 -10.07
CA SER A 50 -7.50 4.79 -10.09
C SER A 50 -7.75 5.88 -9.05
N GLN A 51 -8.74 6.74 -9.32
CA GLN A 51 -9.34 7.63 -8.32
C GLN A 51 -10.24 6.86 -7.34
N ASP A 52 -10.36 5.53 -7.49
CA ASP A 52 -11.19 4.73 -6.60
C ASP A 52 -10.64 4.86 -5.17
N ASN A 53 -11.30 5.70 -4.39
CA ASN A 53 -10.84 6.05 -3.07
C ASN A 53 -11.39 5.02 -2.10
N LEU A 54 -10.48 4.38 -1.38
CA LEU A 54 -10.83 3.64 -0.18
C LEU A 54 -11.73 4.50 0.73
N PRO A 55 -12.53 3.89 1.64
CA PRO A 55 -13.46 4.64 2.49
C PRO A 55 -12.81 5.89 3.09
N SER A 56 -13.41 7.06 2.84
CA SER A 56 -12.86 8.33 3.29
C SER A 56 -12.74 8.37 4.80
N ARG A 57 -11.61 8.88 5.30
CA ARG A 57 -11.32 9.11 6.70
C ARG A 57 -10.59 10.44 6.85
N ASP A 58 -11.02 11.26 7.80
CA ASP A 58 -10.44 12.60 8.02
C ASP A 58 -8.96 12.58 8.42
N ASP A 59 -8.50 11.47 8.99
CA ASP A 59 -7.12 11.30 9.44
C ASP A 59 -6.21 10.65 8.39
N ILE A 60 -6.73 10.18 7.25
CA ILE A 60 -5.98 9.47 6.22
C ILE A 60 -6.14 10.16 4.86
N SER A 61 -5.02 10.53 4.23
CA SER A 61 -4.99 10.99 2.85
C SER A 61 -4.41 9.92 1.91
N PHE A 62 -4.96 9.86 0.70
CA PHE A 62 -4.46 9.06 -0.41
C PHE A 62 -4.03 10.03 -1.53
N PRO A 63 -2.83 10.63 -1.47
CA PRO A 63 -2.38 11.66 -2.44
C PRO A 63 -2.31 11.14 -3.88
N PHE A 64 -2.50 9.84 -4.01
CA PHE A 64 -2.24 9.01 -5.14
C PHE A 64 -3.51 8.22 -5.55
N GLY A 65 -4.61 8.27 -4.82
CA GLY A 65 -5.73 7.34 -5.05
C GLY A 65 -5.29 5.90 -4.80
N SER A 66 -5.82 4.94 -5.58
CA SER A 66 -5.59 3.50 -5.37
C SER A 66 -4.84 2.79 -6.49
N LEU A 67 -4.28 1.65 -6.12
CA LEU A 67 -3.74 0.59 -6.94
C LEU A 67 -4.74 -0.55 -7.04
N ALA A 68 -4.95 -1.04 -8.26
CA ALA A 68 -5.58 -2.33 -8.52
C ALA A 68 -4.52 -3.30 -9.08
N LEU A 69 -4.26 -4.37 -8.34
CA LEU A 69 -3.28 -5.41 -8.64
C LEU A 69 -4.00 -6.75 -8.79
N ASN A 70 -3.70 -7.50 -9.84
CA ASN A 70 -4.05 -8.91 -9.97
C ASN A 70 -2.79 -9.73 -10.23
N PHE A 71 -2.59 -10.77 -9.43
CA PHE A 71 -1.51 -11.75 -9.62
C PHE A 71 -2.09 -13.11 -9.92
N GLU A 72 -1.45 -13.86 -10.82
CA GLU A 72 -1.83 -15.22 -11.18
C GLU A 72 -0.63 -16.17 -11.11
N GLY A 73 -0.93 -17.45 -10.88
CA GLY A 73 0.09 -18.52 -10.86
C GLY A 73 0.66 -18.79 -9.47
N ILE A 74 0.06 -18.24 -8.43
CA ILE A 74 0.43 -18.55 -7.04
C ILE A 74 -0.11 -19.93 -6.66
N ASN A 75 0.66 -20.68 -5.85
CA ASN A 75 0.14 -21.91 -5.26
C ASN A 75 -1.07 -21.60 -4.38
N VAL A 76 -2.12 -22.42 -4.47
CA VAL A 76 -3.37 -22.19 -3.74
C VAL A 76 -3.13 -22.03 -2.24
N GLY A 77 -3.59 -20.91 -1.67
CA GLY A 77 -3.41 -20.58 -0.25
C GLY A 77 -2.02 -20.10 0.16
N ALA A 78 -1.08 -19.97 -0.79
CA ALA A 78 0.26 -19.46 -0.50
C ALA A 78 0.28 -17.93 -0.39
N SER A 79 1.42 -17.40 0.05
CA SER A 79 1.63 -15.96 0.21
C SER A 79 2.76 -15.46 -0.69
N THR A 80 2.71 -14.18 -1.03
CA THR A 80 3.72 -13.45 -1.80
C THR A 80 3.98 -12.11 -1.13
N GLN A 81 5.24 -11.69 -1.07
CA GLN A 81 5.56 -10.32 -0.69
C GLN A 81 5.43 -9.42 -1.91
N VAL A 82 4.68 -8.34 -1.74
CA VAL A 82 4.50 -7.28 -2.72
C VAL A 82 5.35 -6.09 -2.32
N SER A 83 6.00 -5.50 -3.30
CA SER A 83 6.76 -4.27 -3.14
C SER A 83 6.19 -3.19 -4.07
N VAL A 84 6.00 -2.01 -3.52
CA VAL A 84 5.52 -0.83 -4.22
C VAL A 84 6.55 0.28 -4.03
N LEU A 85 7.25 0.65 -5.11
CA LEU A 85 8.21 1.75 -5.14
C LEU A 85 7.56 2.95 -5.80
N ILE A 86 7.41 4.04 -5.05
CA ILE A 86 6.87 5.31 -5.54
C ILE A 86 8.02 6.27 -5.79
N HIS A 87 8.14 6.80 -6.99
CA HIS A 87 9.14 7.79 -7.39
C HIS A 87 8.61 9.21 -7.21
N GLY A 88 8.52 9.66 -5.96
CA GLY A 88 8.02 10.98 -5.60
C GLY A 88 8.38 11.39 -4.18
N THR A 89 8.02 12.62 -3.82
CA THR A 89 8.32 13.24 -2.52
C THR A 89 7.11 13.30 -1.59
N GLU A 90 5.93 12.89 -2.08
CA GLU A 90 4.71 12.88 -1.28
C GLU A 90 4.87 12.00 -0.03
N PRO A 91 4.51 12.50 1.15
CA PRO A 91 4.67 11.75 2.39
C PRO A 91 3.70 10.56 2.40
N ILE A 92 4.24 9.34 2.49
CA ILE A 92 3.48 8.10 2.65
C ILE A 92 4.00 7.36 3.89
N ASN A 93 3.09 6.87 4.74
CA ASN A 93 3.45 6.10 5.94
C ASN A 93 2.58 4.84 6.15
N GLY A 94 1.86 4.41 5.10
CA GLY A 94 1.10 3.17 5.12
C GLY A 94 0.69 2.70 3.73
N TYR A 95 0.30 1.43 3.68
CA TYR A 95 -0.43 0.85 2.57
C TYR A 95 -1.76 0.35 3.10
N TRP A 96 -2.84 0.95 2.64
CA TRP A 96 -4.16 0.80 3.22
C TRP A 96 -5.01 -0.13 2.38
N LYS A 97 -5.72 -1.01 3.06
CA LYS A 97 -6.71 -1.90 2.46
C LYS A 97 -8.04 -1.79 3.18
N LYS A 98 -9.10 -1.97 2.42
CA LYS A 98 -10.44 -2.18 2.95
C LYS A 98 -10.58 -3.67 3.31
N ASP A 99 -10.88 -3.97 4.57
CA ASP A 99 -11.21 -5.34 4.96
C ASP A 99 -12.66 -5.70 4.63
N VAL A 100 -13.03 -6.97 4.85
CA VAL A 100 -14.39 -7.49 4.58
C VAL A 100 -15.50 -6.76 5.33
N ASN A 101 -15.19 -6.09 6.45
CA ASN A 101 -16.13 -5.31 7.24
C ASN A 101 -16.18 -3.83 6.79
N GLY A 102 -15.38 -3.45 5.80
CA GLY A 102 -15.28 -2.09 5.29
C GLY A 102 -14.32 -1.19 6.07
N ASN A 103 -13.56 -1.73 7.03
CA ASN A 103 -12.59 -0.95 7.78
C ASN A 103 -11.32 -0.77 6.97
N LEU A 104 -10.70 0.40 7.12
CA LEU A 104 -9.35 0.64 6.64
C LEU A 104 -8.31 0.03 7.57
N VAL A 105 -7.41 -0.74 7.00
CA VAL A 105 -6.31 -1.41 7.71
C VAL A 105 -5.01 -1.09 7.00
N ASN A 106 -4.03 -0.57 7.75
CA ASN A 106 -2.66 -0.46 7.26
C ASN A 106 -2.01 -1.84 7.30
N ILE A 107 -1.54 -2.32 6.16
CA ILE A 107 -0.87 -3.61 6.01
C ILE A 107 0.62 -3.48 5.68
N ALA A 108 1.15 -2.26 5.60
CA ALA A 108 2.57 -2.06 5.34
C ALA A 108 3.42 -2.74 6.43
N GLU A 109 4.33 -3.61 6.01
CA GLU A 109 5.30 -4.30 6.87
C GLU A 109 6.57 -3.48 7.01
N THR A 110 7.05 -2.92 5.90
CA THR A 110 8.19 -1.99 5.89
C THR A 110 7.91 -0.79 5.01
N ILE A 111 8.48 0.35 5.39
CA ILE A 111 8.47 1.58 4.60
C ILE A 111 9.88 2.18 4.66
N THR A 112 10.52 2.33 3.51
CA THR A 112 11.84 2.96 3.38
C THR A 112 11.72 4.18 2.47
N THR A 113 12.06 5.34 2.99
CA THR A 113 12.01 6.61 2.27
C THR A 113 13.43 7.13 2.00
N SER A 114 13.66 7.59 0.78
CA SER A 114 14.79 8.45 0.40
C SER A 114 14.25 9.71 -0.29
N ASP A 115 15.13 10.67 -0.63
CA ASP A 115 14.74 12.02 -1.07
C ASP A 115 13.65 12.06 -2.15
N HIS A 116 13.59 11.07 -3.05
CA HIS A 116 12.61 11.01 -4.14
C HIS A 116 11.96 9.63 -4.31
N ASN A 117 12.10 8.75 -3.32
CA ASN A 117 11.55 7.40 -3.41
C ASN A 117 10.95 6.94 -2.08
N THR A 118 9.79 6.29 -2.15
CA THR A 118 9.22 5.54 -1.03
C THR A 118 8.98 4.10 -1.46
N LEU A 119 9.69 3.16 -0.82
CA LEU A 119 9.47 1.72 -0.97
C LEU A 119 8.58 1.22 0.17
N ILE A 120 7.49 0.56 -0.17
CA ILE A 120 6.57 -0.07 0.77
C ILE A 120 6.53 -1.57 0.48
N THR A 121 6.64 -2.40 1.51
CA THR A 121 6.47 -3.86 1.37
C THR A 121 5.32 -4.36 2.23
N PHE A 122 4.60 -5.36 1.74
CA PHE A 122 3.54 -6.04 2.48
C PHE A 122 3.30 -7.44 1.91
N THR A 123 2.72 -8.34 2.70
CA THR A 123 2.37 -9.70 2.26
C THR A 123 0.89 -9.83 1.91
N LEU A 124 0.61 -10.52 0.80
CA LEU A 124 -0.73 -10.98 0.45
C LEU A 124 -0.77 -12.51 0.40
N THR A 125 -1.93 -13.08 0.70
CA THR A 125 -2.18 -14.52 0.68
C THR A 125 -3.38 -14.80 -0.22
N ASP A 126 -3.27 -15.78 -1.12
CA ASP A 126 -4.36 -16.26 -1.98
C ASP A 126 -5.50 -16.84 -1.11
N GLY A 127 -6.69 -16.24 -1.20
CA GLY A 127 -7.82 -16.52 -0.31
C GLY A 127 -7.69 -15.94 1.11
N GLY A 128 -6.71 -15.06 1.35
CA GLY A 128 -6.50 -14.40 2.62
C GLY A 128 -7.49 -13.25 2.89
N ARG A 129 -7.45 -12.68 4.11
CA ARG A 129 -8.29 -11.52 4.51
C ARG A 129 -8.22 -10.33 3.55
N PHE A 130 -7.05 -10.14 2.94
CA PHE A 130 -6.75 -9.02 2.06
C PHE A 130 -6.73 -9.44 0.59
N ASP A 131 -7.20 -10.64 0.27
CA ASP A 131 -7.56 -11.00 -1.09
C ASP A 131 -9.01 -10.61 -1.33
N ALA A 132 -9.28 -9.78 -2.33
CA ALA A 132 -10.56 -9.10 -2.46
C ALA A 132 -11.71 -10.05 -2.83
N ASP A 133 -11.42 -11.15 -3.53
CA ASP A 133 -12.41 -12.18 -3.80
C ASP A 133 -12.53 -13.21 -2.66
N GLY A 134 -11.54 -13.26 -1.76
CA GLY A 134 -11.48 -14.16 -0.62
C GLY A 134 -11.38 -15.65 -0.99
N LEU A 135 -11.03 -15.98 -2.24
CA LEU A 135 -10.97 -17.34 -2.73
C LEU A 135 -9.52 -17.81 -2.87
N ALA A 136 -9.19 -18.95 -2.27
CA ALA A 136 -7.92 -19.61 -2.56
C ALA A 136 -8.04 -20.33 -3.92
N ASN A 137 -7.68 -19.64 -4.99
CA ASN A 137 -7.90 -20.10 -6.37
C ASN A 137 -6.66 -19.93 -7.28
N GLY A 138 -5.51 -19.58 -6.70
CA GLY A 138 -4.28 -19.32 -7.43
C GLY A 138 -4.23 -17.94 -8.08
N ARG A 139 -5.08 -17.02 -7.64
CA ARG A 139 -5.15 -15.62 -8.08
C ARG A 139 -5.42 -14.72 -6.89
N ILE A 140 -4.57 -13.70 -6.73
CA ILE A 140 -4.76 -12.65 -5.74
C ILE A 140 -5.36 -11.43 -6.43
N VAL A 141 -6.45 -10.88 -5.87
CA VAL A 141 -7.08 -9.63 -6.29
C VAL A 141 -6.88 -8.57 -5.20
N ASP A 142 -6.21 -7.48 -5.53
CA ASP A 142 -5.84 -6.45 -4.56
C ASP A 142 -6.17 -5.04 -5.06
N PRO A 143 -7.26 -4.44 -4.56
CA PRO A 143 -7.37 -3.00 -4.44
C PRO A 143 -6.76 -2.53 -3.11
N GLY A 144 -5.85 -1.57 -3.19
CA GLY A 144 -5.20 -0.94 -2.03
C GLY A 144 -4.67 0.45 -2.36
N ALA A 145 -4.15 1.19 -1.38
CA ALA A 145 -3.64 2.53 -1.64
C ALA A 145 -2.45 2.89 -0.73
N PRO A 146 -1.36 3.46 -1.27
CA PRO A 146 -0.40 4.17 -0.44
C PRO A 146 -1.07 5.40 0.17
N GLY A 147 -0.90 5.60 1.48
CA GLY A 147 -1.53 6.71 2.18
C GLY A 147 -0.74 7.25 3.36
N LEU A 148 -1.10 8.47 3.76
CA LEU A 148 -0.60 9.14 4.94
C LEU A 148 -1.69 9.17 6.01
N ILE A 149 -1.46 8.51 7.13
CA ILE A 149 -2.23 8.79 8.35
C ILE A 149 -1.57 9.90 9.16
N THR A 150 -2.34 10.93 9.49
CA THR A 150 -1.92 11.96 10.43
C THR A 150 -2.44 11.60 11.82
N LEU A 151 -1.54 11.53 12.80
CA LEU A 151 -1.96 11.37 14.19
C LEU A 151 -2.72 12.63 14.60
N ASN A 152 -4.03 12.51 14.77
CA ASN A 152 -4.84 13.61 15.25
C ASN A 152 -4.46 13.89 16.71
N GLN A 153 -3.85 15.05 17.01
CA GLN A 153 -3.31 15.38 18.34
C GLN A 153 -4.37 15.39 19.47
N LEU A 154 -5.65 15.32 19.11
CA LEU A 154 -6.77 15.21 20.05
C LEU A 154 -6.85 13.85 20.77
N GLN A 155 -6.26 12.77 20.24
CA GLN A 155 -6.22 11.47 20.93
C GLN A 155 -5.09 11.37 21.97
N LEU A 156 -3.98 12.09 21.76
CA LEU A 156 -2.87 12.12 22.72
C LEU A 156 -3.23 12.90 24.00
N SER A 157 -4.06 13.93 23.90
CA SER A 157 -4.50 14.72 25.07
C SER A 157 -5.43 13.94 26.01
N GLN A 158 -6.28 13.04 25.48
CA GLN A 158 -7.17 12.23 26.32
C GLN A 158 -6.42 11.12 27.07
N ALA A 159 -5.37 10.55 26.48
CA ALA A 159 -4.50 9.58 27.15
C ALA A 159 -3.64 10.24 28.26
N GLN A 160 -3.19 11.49 28.06
CA GLN A 160 -2.48 12.24 29.10
C GLN A 160 -3.42 12.76 30.20
N LEU A 161 -4.65 13.16 29.90
CA LEU A 161 -5.62 13.58 30.91
C LEU A 161 -6.11 12.41 31.78
N ALA A 162 -6.15 11.18 31.25
CA ALA A 162 -6.47 9.99 32.03
C ALA A 162 -5.35 9.57 33.02
N GLN A 163 -4.12 10.11 32.89
CA GLN A 163 -3.02 9.87 33.83
C GLN A 163 -2.90 10.94 34.93
N VAL A 164 -3.77 11.96 34.96
CA VAL A 164 -3.78 12.97 36.01
C VAL A 164 -5.14 12.98 36.71
N SER A 165 -5.38 11.97 37.55
CA SER A 165 -6.40 12.03 38.61
C SER A 165 -5.75 11.69 39.96
N PRO A 166 -6.23 12.32 41.06
CA PRO A 166 -5.36 12.96 42.03
C PRO A 166 -4.69 11.98 43.01
N ARG A 167 -3.38 12.17 43.24
CA ARG A 167 -2.81 11.88 44.57
C ARG A 167 -3.44 12.86 45.54
N ASN A 168 -4.29 12.34 46.43
CA ASN A 168 -4.25 12.55 47.88
C ASN A 168 -5.63 12.23 48.48
N ALA A 169 -5.81 10.97 48.88
CA ALA A 169 -6.63 10.66 50.03
C ALA A 169 -5.74 9.80 50.93
N ASP A 170 -5.10 10.44 51.90
CA ASP A 170 -4.65 9.75 53.11
C ASP A 170 -4.63 10.73 54.30
N THR A 171 -5.18 10.23 55.40
CA THR A 171 -5.44 10.79 56.75
C THR A 171 -6.60 11.77 56.94
#